data_AF-A0A1F3KL19-F1
#
_entry.id   AF-A0A1F3KL19-F1
#
_cell.length_a   1.000
_cell.length_b   1.000
_cell.length_c   1.000
_cell.angle_alpha   90.00
_cell.angle_beta   90.00
_cell.angle_gamma   90.00
#
_symmetry.space_group_name_H-M   'P 1'
#
loop_
_entity.id
_entity.type
_entity.pdbx_description
1 polymer ?
#
loop_
_entity_poly.entity_id
_entity_poly.type
_entity_poly.pdbx_seq_one_letter_code
_entity_poly.pdbx_strand_id
1 'polypeptide(L)'
;MPISNQDLFKADSGKTIQLDYKDAYLQGFRIPSFFQTKEGKFTFHFQIRNTSGVKQSFHYKIYYQNESYKFPETDPLSEENFYGSWEASGNTFAETEMLEPNSNFHDVSGSFCIQGNPRDEKQFFHEDRNERWKRNPRTGNYSFLLVVTTKSTLEDIPECIRDVRKKRGGNYVNPYLYFLFDDGARLANTVVWKSDEMLNVVAKPDLGSGIYINPYFLKSDYSKEFYSNACGEDEHLLKQAAFEQFIHYVDSSTRFFNVPVIEDVINGKFSKMDYNWNNAFYKKEELIGVIPATSDRPCETVISDQENKKIIIHNPKSEFGKWQKQNVGVISRHGFSFGKYTVKAKLTELLNKNNVWCGITNAIWLIAQGSADGGLWNMRRNCNREGYMATYWGGYEDKRIPYTNYSEIDFEILKTVPYCPSYQYPPMYQLPGDDASSIASWNIPQPDETLPYDDKIAVACTNWDMACPEPKNYGWGCNDIVYKNQIFSMHRWEKKYRAVTEKSMENDDELFGRDYYYFQIEWKPDEIIWRIGPEKNKLRVAGYMNSTVTSIPNNQMLLIISQEYHNTKWWPGSPYQQDNIPFLKSDLKGEIFEITIE
;
A
#
# COMPACT_ATOMS: atom_id res chain seq x y z
N MET A 1 13.84 -33.51 27.90
CA MET A 1 12.69 -33.40 28.84
C MET A 1 11.63 -32.55 28.15
N PRO A 2 10.32 -32.81 28.30
CA PRO A 2 9.30 -31.96 27.69
C PRO A 2 9.23 -30.67 28.49
N ILE A 3 9.56 -29.55 27.85
CA ILE A 3 9.47 -28.21 28.43
C ILE A 3 7.98 -27.86 28.53
N SER A 4 7.57 -27.42 29.72
CA SER A 4 6.21 -26.96 30.00
C SER A 4 5.94 -25.64 29.29
N ASN A 5 5.05 -25.68 28.30
CA ASN A 5 4.43 -24.52 27.66
C ASN A 5 3.43 -23.87 28.63
N GLN A 6 3.83 -22.90 29.45
CA GLN A 6 2.89 -21.93 30.02
C GLN A 6 3.52 -20.52 30.05
N ASP A 7 2.83 -19.60 29.37
CA ASP A 7 2.95 -18.13 29.38
C ASP A 7 3.90 -17.40 28.42
N LEU A 8 4.05 -17.91 27.19
CA LEU A 8 4.35 -17.08 26.02
C LEU A 8 3.35 -17.42 24.90
N PHE A 9 2.52 -16.44 24.53
CA PHE A 9 1.51 -16.49 23.45
C PHE A 9 0.24 -17.32 23.71
N LYS A 10 -0.76 -16.71 24.36
CA LYS A 10 -2.13 -17.23 24.33
C LYS A 10 -2.83 -16.82 23.00
N ALA A 11 -3.10 -17.87 22.19
CA ALA A 11 -4.10 -18.07 21.12
C ALA A 11 -4.34 -16.92 20.12
N ASP A 12 -3.91 -16.98 18.85
CA ASP A 12 -4.08 -18.08 17.88
C ASP A 12 -2.77 -18.70 17.33
N SER A 13 -2.25 -19.67 18.08
CA SER A 13 -1.22 -20.67 17.70
C SER A 13 0.22 -20.20 17.45
N GLY A 14 0.86 -19.66 18.51
CA GLY A 14 2.29 -19.88 18.82
C GLY A 14 3.38 -19.35 17.88
N LYS A 15 3.04 -18.80 16.71
CA LYS A 15 4.00 -18.40 15.67
C LYS A 15 3.66 -17.05 15.02
N THR A 16 2.62 -16.33 15.48
CA THR A 16 2.25 -15.03 14.93
C THR A 16 2.64 -13.89 15.88
N ILE A 17 3.25 -12.83 15.36
CA ILE A 17 3.53 -11.59 16.10
C ILE A 17 2.94 -10.40 15.34
N GLN A 18 2.24 -9.52 16.07
CA GLN A 18 1.73 -8.28 15.50
C GLN A 18 2.80 -7.21 15.56
N LEU A 19 2.91 -6.34 14.56
CA LEU A 19 3.85 -5.21 14.64
C LEU A 19 3.41 -4.21 15.73
N ASP A 20 4.38 -3.77 16.52
CA ASP A 20 4.19 -2.72 17.52
C ASP A 20 4.48 -1.36 16.90
N TYR A 21 3.44 -0.52 16.82
CA TYR A 21 3.50 0.80 16.18
C TYR A 21 4.08 1.88 17.07
N LYS A 22 4.21 1.63 18.38
CA LYS A 22 4.75 2.60 19.33
C LYS A 22 6.22 2.90 19.02
N ASP A 23 6.54 4.17 18.83
CA ASP A 23 7.85 4.71 18.44
C ASP A 23 8.38 4.23 17.07
N ALA A 24 7.63 3.37 16.36
CA ALA A 24 8.07 2.77 15.10
C ALA A 24 8.22 3.79 13.96
N TYR A 25 7.55 4.94 14.02
CA TYR A 25 7.73 6.01 13.05
C TYR A 25 9.14 6.62 13.14
N LEU A 26 9.67 6.74 14.36
CA LEU A 26 10.98 7.34 14.62
C LEU A 26 12.11 6.31 14.48
N GLN A 27 11.87 5.07 14.92
CA GLN A 27 12.92 4.06 15.06
C GLN A 27 12.85 2.93 14.03
N GLY A 28 11.78 2.84 13.24
CA GLY A 28 11.43 1.66 12.46
C GLY A 28 10.87 0.53 13.32
N PHE A 29 10.25 -0.47 12.69
CA PHE A 29 9.79 -1.63 13.45
C PHE A 29 10.94 -2.51 13.94
N ARG A 30 10.78 -3.02 15.16
CA ARG A 30 11.62 -4.04 15.80
C ARG A 30 10.75 -5.21 16.24
N ILE A 31 11.21 -6.43 15.95
CA ILE A 31 10.47 -7.66 16.22
C ILE A 31 11.36 -8.63 17.01
N PRO A 32 10.99 -9.00 18.25
CA PRO A 32 9.93 -8.37 19.04
C PRO A 32 10.36 -6.97 19.53
N SER A 33 9.40 -6.10 19.83
CA SER A 33 9.65 -4.81 20.48
C SER A 33 9.92 -4.97 21.99
N PHE A 34 10.35 -3.89 22.65
CA PHE A 34 10.50 -3.85 24.12
C PHE A 34 9.16 -3.91 24.87
N PHE A 35 8.03 -3.66 24.18
CA PHE A 35 6.70 -3.86 24.75
C PHE A 35 6.19 -5.28 24.56
N GLN A 36 6.78 -6.03 23.62
CA GLN A 36 6.44 -7.42 23.34
C GLN A 36 7.29 -8.41 24.13
N THR A 37 8.55 -8.05 24.42
CA THR A 37 9.45 -8.84 25.27
C THR A 37 10.33 -7.91 26.10
N LYS A 38 10.77 -8.36 27.28
CA LYS A 38 11.60 -7.58 28.20
C LYS A 38 12.87 -7.02 27.56
N GLU A 39 13.47 -7.75 26.62
CA GLU A 39 14.73 -7.37 25.96
C GLU A 39 14.55 -6.93 24.50
N GLY A 40 13.32 -6.93 23.96
CA GLY A 40 13.10 -6.69 22.54
C GLY A 40 13.85 -7.70 21.66
N LYS A 41 13.91 -8.96 22.09
CA LYS A 41 14.62 -10.06 21.40
C LYS A 41 13.88 -11.38 21.51
N PHE A 42 14.01 -12.20 20.47
CA PHE A 42 13.75 -13.63 20.52
C PHE A 42 14.88 -14.34 21.25
N THR A 43 14.54 -15.34 22.06
CA THR A 43 15.51 -16.29 22.63
C THR A 43 15.48 -17.56 21.79
N PHE A 44 16.65 -18.10 21.47
CA PHE A 44 16.77 -19.41 20.84
C PHE A 44 17.60 -20.34 21.71
N HIS A 45 17.42 -21.64 21.48
CA HIS A 45 18.16 -22.69 22.13
C HIS A 45 18.39 -23.82 21.13
N PHE A 46 19.61 -24.35 21.08
CA PHE A 46 19.93 -25.55 20.31
C PHE A 46 20.96 -26.39 21.07
N GLN A 47 21.06 -27.65 20.67
CA GLN A 47 22.01 -28.59 21.24
C GLN A 47 23.06 -28.99 20.21
N ILE A 48 24.31 -29.01 20.63
CA ILE A 48 25.45 -29.39 19.80
C ILE A 48 26.23 -30.52 20.45
N ARG A 49 26.75 -31.43 19.64
CA ARG A 49 27.63 -32.52 20.10
C ARG A 49 28.95 -32.46 19.35
N ASN A 50 30.06 -32.49 20.09
CA ASN A 50 31.40 -32.50 19.50
C ASN A 50 31.83 -33.94 19.14
N THR A 51 31.82 -34.26 17.85
CA THR A 51 32.22 -35.58 17.33
C THR A 51 33.63 -35.61 16.73
N SER A 52 34.41 -34.55 16.90
CA SER A 52 35.70 -34.37 16.21
C SER A 52 36.88 -35.16 16.81
N GLY A 53 36.69 -35.75 18.00
CA GLY A 53 37.78 -36.40 18.75
C GLY A 53 38.72 -35.44 19.48
N VAL A 54 38.58 -34.12 19.31
CA VAL A 54 39.38 -33.10 19.99
C VAL A 54 38.50 -32.07 20.69
N LYS A 55 38.93 -31.60 21.86
CA LYS A 55 38.25 -30.51 22.57
C LYS A 55 38.39 -29.23 21.75
N GLN A 56 37.27 -28.62 21.36
CA GLN A 56 37.27 -27.39 20.56
C GLN A 56 36.00 -26.57 20.78
N SER A 57 36.05 -25.29 20.42
CA SER A 57 34.89 -24.43 20.30
C SER A 57 34.29 -24.53 18.90
N PHE A 58 32.99 -24.23 18.80
CA PHE A 58 32.27 -24.13 17.54
C PHE A 58 31.78 -22.71 17.34
N HIS A 59 31.56 -22.35 16.09
CA HIS A 59 31.12 -21.03 15.68
C HIS A 59 29.72 -21.16 15.11
N TYR A 60 28.77 -20.37 15.58
CA TYR A 60 27.40 -20.44 15.13
C TYR A 60 26.82 -19.09 14.71
N LYS A 61 25.83 -19.14 13.81
CA LYS A 61 25.08 -17.97 13.34
C LYS A 61 23.64 -18.32 13.03
N ILE A 62 22.74 -17.41 13.37
CA ILE A 62 21.33 -17.47 12.96
C ILE A 62 21.09 -16.40 11.91
N TYR A 63 20.48 -16.82 10.80
CA TYR A 63 19.93 -15.94 9.79
C TYR A 63 18.41 -16.05 9.78
N TYR A 64 17.74 -14.96 9.44
CA TYR A 64 16.30 -14.94 9.17
C TYR A 64 16.03 -14.42 7.77
N GLN A 65 14.93 -14.86 7.17
CA GLN A 65 14.48 -14.39 5.86
C GLN A 65 12.95 -14.35 5.81
N ASN A 66 12.37 -13.31 5.22
CA ASN A 66 10.95 -13.29 4.86
C ASN A 66 10.72 -14.23 3.67
N GLU A 67 9.81 -15.19 3.83
CA GLU A 67 9.46 -16.22 2.85
C GLU A 67 8.23 -15.84 2.01
N SER A 68 7.36 -14.96 2.51
CA SER A 68 6.10 -14.61 1.82
C SER A 68 6.31 -13.79 0.56
N TYR A 69 7.25 -12.84 0.58
CA TYR A 69 7.46 -11.88 -0.50
C TYR A 69 8.92 -11.91 -0.98
N LYS A 70 9.42 -13.12 -1.29
CA LYS A 70 10.79 -13.33 -1.77
C LYS A 70 10.85 -13.78 -3.21
N PHE A 71 11.95 -13.44 -3.87
CA PHE A 71 12.39 -14.14 -5.06
C PHE A 71 12.96 -15.52 -4.66
N PRO A 72 12.89 -16.53 -5.55
CA PRO A 72 13.62 -17.78 -5.37
C PRO A 72 15.11 -17.53 -5.06
N GLU A 73 15.74 -18.35 -4.22
CA GLU A 73 17.13 -18.14 -3.80
C GLU A 73 18.12 -18.12 -4.97
N THR A 74 17.84 -18.89 -6.02
CA THR A 74 18.66 -18.97 -7.24
C THR A 74 18.37 -17.86 -8.23
N ASP A 75 17.37 -17.01 -7.98
CA ASP A 75 17.05 -15.86 -8.83
C ASP A 75 18.12 -14.76 -8.66
N PRO A 76 18.55 -14.07 -9.73
CA PRO A 76 19.46 -12.93 -9.63
C PRO A 76 18.98 -11.82 -8.70
N LEU A 77 17.68 -11.69 -8.48
CA LEU A 77 17.05 -10.71 -7.60
C LEU A 77 16.90 -11.20 -6.16
N SER A 78 17.39 -12.40 -5.82
CA SER A 78 17.37 -12.93 -4.45
C SER A 78 18.11 -12.06 -3.43
N GLU A 79 18.99 -11.15 -3.87
CA GLU A 79 19.60 -10.13 -3.02
C GLU A 79 18.61 -9.04 -2.56
N GLU A 80 17.47 -8.89 -3.23
CA GLU A 80 16.40 -7.98 -2.83
C GLU A 80 15.50 -8.56 -1.71
N ASN A 81 15.66 -9.85 -1.39
CA ASN A 81 14.93 -10.50 -0.31
C ASN A 81 15.20 -9.79 1.02
N PHE A 82 14.21 -9.81 1.93
CA PHE A 82 14.41 -9.30 3.28
C PHE A 82 15.02 -10.38 4.14
N TYR A 83 16.30 -10.23 4.48
CA TYR A 83 17.04 -11.16 5.34
C TYR A 83 18.04 -10.43 6.23
N GLY A 84 18.43 -11.08 7.33
CA GLY A 84 19.35 -10.51 8.31
C GLY A 84 19.92 -11.54 9.27
N SER A 85 20.64 -11.06 10.29
CA SER A 85 21.23 -11.88 11.35
C SER A 85 21.35 -11.09 12.66
N TRP A 86 22.56 -10.95 13.21
CA TRP A 86 22.82 -10.21 14.45
C TRP A 86 22.61 -8.70 14.29
N GLU A 87 22.21 -8.05 15.39
CA GLU A 87 22.01 -6.60 15.46
C GLU A 87 23.33 -5.81 15.48
N ALA A 88 24.31 -6.28 16.24
CA ALA A 88 25.53 -5.51 16.55
C ALA A 88 26.55 -5.52 15.41
N SER A 89 27.22 -4.38 15.20
CA SER A 89 28.32 -4.26 14.25
C SER A 89 29.55 -5.04 14.66
N GLY A 90 30.19 -5.68 13.67
CA GLY A 90 31.32 -6.59 13.89
C GLY A 90 30.96 -8.03 14.29
N ASN A 91 29.73 -8.32 14.74
CA ASN A 91 29.36 -9.69 15.10
C ASN A 91 29.20 -10.56 13.84
N THR A 92 30.14 -11.49 13.64
CA THR A 92 30.08 -12.49 12.56
C THR A 92 29.41 -13.77 13.08
N PHE A 93 30.18 -14.79 13.44
CA PHE A 93 29.70 -16.00 14.11
C PHE A 93 30.03 -15.89 15.61
N ALA A 94 29.07 -16.27 16.46
CA ALA A 94 29.29 -16.37 17.90
C ALA A 94 30.04 -17.67 18.21
N GLU A 95 30.93 -17.63 19.19
CA GLU A 95 31.72 -18.79 19.61
C GLU A 95 31.02 -19.49 20.79
N THR A 96 30.99 -20.82 20.78
CA THR A 96 30.58 -21.62 21.94
C THR A 96 31.69 -21.68 22.98
N GLU A 97 31.36 -22.14 24.18
CA GLU A 97 32.40 -22.63 25.09
C GLU A 97 33.17 -23.81 24.46
N MET A 98 34.35 -24.14 25.01
CA MET A 98 35.14 -25.29 24.59
C MET A 98 34.42 -26.60 24.96
N LEU A 99 34.02 -27.38 23.95
CA LEU A 99 33.25 -28.60 24.14
C LEU A 99 34.15 -29.83 24.12
N GLU A 100 33.99 -30.72 25.08
CA GLU A 100 34.71 -32.00 25.14
C GLU A 100 34.24 -32.95 24.02
N PRO A 101 35.13 -33.75 23.41
CA PRO A 101 34.77 -34.68 22.34
C PRO A 101 34.11 -35.94 22.94
N ASN A 102 32.86 -35.81 23.35
CA ASN A 102 32.09 -36.88 24.01
C ASN A 102 30.72 -37.09 23.33
N SER A 103 29.97 -38.08 23.83
CA SER A 103 28.64 -38.42 23.31
C SER A 103 27.52 -37.47 23.74
N ASN A 104 27.81 -36.50 24.61
CA ASN A 104 26.81 -35.65 25.23
C ASN A 104 26.48 -34.44 24.35
N PHE A 105 25.23 -34.02 24.44
CA PHE A 105 24.80 -32.76 23.89
C PHE A 105 25.10 -31.62 24.87
N HIS A 106 25.56 -30.51 24.33
CA HIS A 106 25.82 -29.26 25.02
C HIS A 106 24.77 -28.23 24.60
N ASP A 107 24.19 -27.57 25.58
CA ASP A 107 23.17 -26.55 25.38
C ASP A 107 23.82 -25.23 24.96
N VAL A 108 23.30 -24.62 23.89
CA VAL A 108 23.68 -23.28 23.46
C VAL A 108 22.42 -22.43 23.37
N SER A 109 22.47 -21.26 23.97
CA SER A 109 21.38 -20.29 23.93
C SER A 109 21.89 -18.92 23.53
N GLY A 110 21.03 -18.14 22.91
CA GLY A 110 21.30 -16.74 22.65
C GLY A 110 20.02 -15.99 22.29
N SER A 111 20.18 -14.76 21.80
CA SER A 111 19.04 -13.93 21.43
C SER A 111 19.33 -13.05 20.22
N PHE A 112 18.27 -12.70 19.48
CA PHE A 112 18.34 -11.83 18.30
C PHE A 112 17.02 -11.07 18.12
N CYS A 113 16.99 -10.10 17.21
CA CYS A 113 15.76 -9.44 16.77
C CYS A 113 15.75 -9.29 15.24
N ILE A 114 14.57 -9.03 14.69
CA ILE A 114 14.38 -8.60 13.31
C ILE A 114 14.12 -7.09 13.36
N GLN A 115 14.83 -6.32 12.54
CA GLN A 115 14.73 -4.87 12.53
C GLN A 115 14.83 -4.34 11.11
N GLY A 116 14.34 -3.11 10.92
CA GLY A 116 14.48 -2.43 9.64
C GLY A 116 15.96 -2.19 9.25
N ASN A 117 16.21 -2.15 7.94
CA ASN A 117 17.54 -2.08 7.34
C ASN A 117 18.57 -3.04 8.00
N PRO A 118 18.34 -4.37 7.97
CA PRO A 118 19.18 -5.33 8.69
C PRO A 118 20.60 -5.48 8.11
N ARG A 119 20.85 -4.91 6.92
CA ARG A 119 22.15 -4.94 6.22
C ARG A 119 22.92 -3.62 6.30
N ASP A 120 22.47 -2.66 7.11
CA ASP A 120 23.07 -1.33 7.24
C ASP A 120 23.37 -0.67 5.87
N GLU A 121 22.43 -0.80 4.93
CA GLU A 121 22.54 -0.22 3.60
C GLU A 121 22.63 1.30 3.71
N LYS A 122 23.71 1.88 3.17
CA LYS A 122 24.05 3.29 3.36
C LYS A 122 23.05 4.28 2.77
N GLN A 123 22.24 3.86 1.80
CA GLN A 123 21.17 4.68 1.24
C GLN A 123 20.05 5.01 2.26
N PHE A 124 19.96 4.24 3.34
CA PHE A 124 18.98 4.45 4.42
C PHE A 124 19.60 5.15 5.64
N PHE A 125 20.76 5.80 5.47
CA PHE A 125 21.38 6.59 6.53
C PHE A 125 21.09 8.08 6.34
N HIS A 126 20.90 8.80 7.45
CA HIS A 126 20.88 10.25 7.50
C HIS A 126 21.75 10.71 8.66
N GLU A 127 22.72 11.60 8.40
CA GLU A 127 23.68 12.08 9.41
C GLU A 127 24.32 10.92 10.22
N ASP A 128 24.83 9.89 9.53
CA ASP A 128 25.42 8.66 10.09
C ASP A 128 24.49 7.80 10.98
N ARG A 129 23.21 8.15 11.08
CA ARG A 129 22.19 7.36 11.76
C ARG A 129 21.51 6.41 10.77
N ASN A 130 21.43 5.12 11.13
CA ASN A 130 20.62 4.16 10.37
C ASN A 130 19.13 4.44 10.61
N GLU A 131 18.44 4.98 9.62
CA GLU A 131 17.00 5.23 9.65
C GLU A 131 16.24 3.96 9.25
N ARG A 132 16.15 3.04 10.22
CA ARG A 132 15.61 1.69 9.98
C ARG A 132 14.20 1.67 9.39
N TRP A 133 13.40 2.71 9.64
CA TRP A 133 12.05 2.87 9.09
C TRP A 133 12.02 2.96 7.55
N LYS A 134 13.13 3.33 6.89
CA LYS A 134 13.27 3.39 5.43
C LYS A 134 13.33 2.01 4.76
N ARG A 135 13.49 0.93 5.54
CA ARG A 135 13.40 -0.45 5.07
C ARG A 135 12.81 -1.31 6.18
N ASN A 136 11.52 -1.14 6.44
CA ASN A 136 10.83 -1.88 7.49
C ASN A 136 10.90 -3.41 7.26
N PRO A 137 10.85 -4.24 8.32
CA PRO A 137 10.49 -5.64 8.20
C PRO A 137 9.22 -5.82 7.39
N ARG A 138 9.21 -6.81 6.49
CA ARG A 138 8.02 -7.18 5.72
C ARG A 138 7.03 -7.93 6.61
N THR A 139 5.75 -7.87 6.28
CA THR A 139 4.77 -8.81 6.85
C THR A 139 4.92 -10.19 6.21
N GLY A 140 4.28 -11.19 6.81
CA GLY A 140 4.27 -12.57 6.35
C GLY A 140 5.22 -13.49 7.11
N ASN A 141 5.50 -14.65 6.53
CA ASN A 141 6.26 -15.70 7.19
C ASN A 141 7.77 -15.44 7.14
N TYR A 142 8.45 -15.70 8.24
CA TYR A 142 9.89 -15.67 8.38
C TYR A 142 10.42 -17.05 8.71
N SER A 143 11.43 -17.51 7.97
CA SER A 143 12.17 -18.71 8.31
C SER A 143 13.48 -18.38 9.02
N PHE A 144 14.05 -19.38 9.71
CA PHE A 144 15.31 -19.27 10.45
C PHE A 144 16.29 -20.34 10.00
N LEU A 145 17.55 -19.95 9.81
CA LEU A 145 18.65 -20.81 9.39
C LEU A 145 19.76 -20.74 10.42
N LEU A 146 20.01 -21.84 11.12
CA LEU A 146 21.14 -22.03 12.02
C LEU A 146 22.31 -22.62 11.21
N VAL A 147 23.47 -21.99 11.31
CA VAL A 147 24.73 -22.50 10.78
C VAL A 147 25.69 -22.68 11.93
N VAL A 148 26.29 -23.86 12.05
CA VAL A 148 27.32 -24.19 13.03
C VAL A 148 28.53 -24.76 12.31
N THR A 149 29.72 -24.23 12.58
CA THR A 149 30.96 -24.62 11.89
C THR A 149 32.16 -24.64 12.85
N THR A 150 33.27 -25.23 12.42
CA THR A 150 34.55 -25.16 13.14
C THR A 150 35.30 -23.88 12.80
N LYS A 151 36.29 -23.52 13.63
CA LYS A 151 37.12 -22.34 13.37
C LYS A 151 37.86 -22.40 12.03
N SER A 152 38.40 -23.56 11.67
CA SER A 152 39.13 -23.74 10.40
C SER A 152 38.24 -23.50 9.18
N THR A 153 37.00 -24.00 9.22
CA THR A 153 36.07 -23.85 8.10
C THR A 153 35.43 -22.46 8.06
N LEU A 154 35.30 -21.78 9.20
CA LEU A 154 34.82 -20.40 9.25
C LEU A 154 35.68 -19.45 8.38
N GLU A 155 36.98 -19.72 8.26
CA GLU A 155 37.90 -18.92 7.44
C GLU A 155 37.62 -19.06 5.94
N ASP A 156 37.07 -20.20 5.51
CA ASP A 156 36.65 -20.47 4.12
C ASP A 156 35.32 -19.77 3.77
N ILE A 157 34.53 -19.38 4.77
CA ILE A 157 33.25 -18.70 4.54
C ILE A 157 33.51 -17.24 4.11
N PRO A 158 32.99 -16.80 2.95
CA PRO A 158 33.18 -15.43 2.48
C PRO A 158 32.74 -14.36 3.49
N GLU A 159 33.45 -13.22 3.54
CA GLU A 159 33.12 -12.13 4.46
C GLU A 159 31.67 -11.65 4.31
N CYS A 160 31.15 -11.57 3.08
CA CYS A 160 29.74 -11.21 2.78
C CYS A 160 28.68 -12.18 3.33
N ILE A 161 29.07 -13.41 3.65
CA ILE A 161 28.19 -14.38 4.31
C ILE A 161 28.34 -14.27 5.83
N ARG A 162 29.59 -14.13 6.32
CA ARG A 162 29.88 -13.91 7.74
C ARG A 162 29.29 -12.61 8.26
N ASP A 163 29.24 -11.57 7.44
CA ASP A 163 28.61 -10.28 7.70
C ASP A 163 27.72 -9.89 6.50
N VAL A 164 26.40 -10.00 6.68
CA VAL A 164 25.36 -9.75 5.65
C VAL A 164 25.34 -8.31 5.14
N ARG A 165 26.10 -7.41 5.76
CA ARG A 165 26.26 -6.00 5.36
C ARG A 165 27.35 -5.81 4.32
N LYS A 166 28.22 -6.80 4.16
CA LYS A 166 29.31 -6.78 3.20
C LYS A 166 28.84 -7.31 1.86
N LYS A 167 29.42 -6.77 0.80
CA LYS A 167 29.06 -7.09 -0.59
C LYS A 167 30.16 -7.94 -1.24
N ARG A 168 29.78 -8.78 -2.21
CA ARG A 168 30.70 -9.49 -3.10
C ARG A 168 30.47 -9.00 -4.52
N GLY A 169 31.48 -8.37 -5.13
CA GLY A 169 31.35 -7.81 -6.48
C GLY A 169 30.28 -6.70 -6.60
N GLY A 170 30.05 -5.92 -5.55
CA GLY A 170 29.03 -4.84 -5.53
C GLY A 170 27.62 -5.25 -5.11
N ASN A 171 27.36 -6.57 -5.05
CA ASN A 171 26.05 -7.15 -4.75
C ASN A 171 26.02 -7.76 -3.35
N TYR A 172 24.84 -7.79 -2.75
CA TYR A 172 24.64 -8.54 -1.52
C TYR A 172 24.48 -10.02 -1.87
N VAL A 173 24.92 -10.90 -0.98
CA VAL A 173 24.75 -12.35 -1.17
C VAL A 173 23.77 -12.86 -0.14
N ASN A 174 22.75 -13.58 -0.60
CA ASN A 174 21.75 -14.17 0.27
C ASN A 174 22.35 -15.39 1.01
N PRO A 175 22.37 -15.42 2.36
CA PRO A 175 22.89 -16.56 3.12
C PRO A 175 22.15 -17.87 2.85
N TYR A 176 20.84 -17.82 2.55
CA TYR A 176 20.06 -19.00 2.20
C TYR A 176 20.52 -19.59 0.87
N LEU A 177 20.79 -18.75 -0.14
CA LEU A 177 21.43 -19.18 -1.39
C LEU A 177 22.76 -19.87 -1.11
N TYR A 178 23.64 -19.22 -0.35
CA TYR A 178 24.98 -19.73 -0.11
C TYR A 178 25.01 -21.10 0.59
N PHE A 179 24.31 -21.22 1.73
CA PHE A 179 24.38 -22.42 2.56
C PHE A 179 23.52 -23.59 2.06
N LEU A 180 22.46 -23.32 1.30
CA LEU A 180 21.53 -24.37 0.86
C LEU A 180 21.77 -24.81 -0.59
N PHE A 181 22.36 -23.96 -1.44
CA PHE A 181 22.42 -24.21 -2.89
C PHE A 181 23.78 -23.94 -3.56
N ASP A 182 24.68 -23.17 -2.92
CA ASP A 182 25.98 -22.78 -3.49
C ASP A 182 27.16 -23.51 -2.79
N ASP A 183 28.37 -22.96 -2.90
CA ASP A 183 29.59 -23.46 -2.25
C ASP A 183 29.42 -23.79 -0.76
N GLY A 184 28.59 -23.02 -0.04
CA GLY A 184 28.29 -23.24 1.37
C GLY A 184 27.65 -24.59 1.68
N ALA A 185 26.89 -25.15 0.73
CA ALA A 185 26.24 -26.45 0.88
C ALA A 185 27.22 -27.63 0.90
N ARG A 186 28.47 -27.40 0.46
CA ARG A 186 29.54 -28.40 0.38
C ARG A 186 30.61 -28.25 1.47
N LEU A 187 30.45 -27.29 2.39
CA LEU A 187 31.42 -27.07 3.46
C LEU A 187 31.51 -28.28 4.38
N ALA A 188 32.69 -28.89 4.45
CA ALA A 188 32.99 -29.90 5.47
C ALA A 188 32.92 -29.27 6.87
N ASN A 189 32.67 -30.07 7.91
CA ASN A 189 32.61 -29.61 9.30
C ASN A 189 31.62 -28.45 9.57
N THR A 190 30.59 -28.32 8.73
CA THR A 190 29.52 -27.34 8.88
C THR A 190 28.17 -28.04 8.92
N VAL A 191 27.36 -27.70 9.91
CA VAL A 191 25.96 -28.11 10.01
C VAL A 191 25.09 -26.91 9.66
N VAL A 192 24.20 -27.09 8.70
CA VAL A 192 23.19 -26.13 8.30
C VAL A 192 21.83 -26.72 8.64
N TRP A 193 21.06 -26.01 9.46
CA TRP A 193 19.72 -26.42 9.88
C TRP A 193 18.72 -25.29 9.62
N LYS A 194 17.78 -25.52 8.70
CA LYS A 194 16.64 -24.63 8.49
C LYS A 194 15.51 -25.11 9.39
N SER A 195 14.96 -24.20 10.19
CA SER A 195 13.82 -24.47 11.05
C SER A 195 12.58 -24.82 10.23
N ASP A 196 11.88 -25.89 10.62
CA ASP A 196 10.53 -26.21 10.11
C ASP A 196 9.48 -25.24 10.67
N GLU A 197 9.82 -24.52 11.73
CA GLU A 197 8.98 -23.46 12.30
C GLU A 197 9.27 -22.12 11.65
N MET A 198 8.19 -21.41 11.32
CA MET A 198 8.23 -20.04 10.81
C MET A 198 7.54 -19.08 11.76
N LEU A 199 7.96 -17.81 11.74
CA LEU A 199 7.29 -16.70 12.42
C LEU A 199 6.43 -15.94 11.41
N ASN A 200 5.13 -15.88 11.62
CA ASN A 200 4.21 -15.03 10.87
C ASN A 200 4.17 -13.61 11.47
N VAL A 201 4.53 -12.60 10.71
CA VAL A 201 4.50 -11.19 11.11
C VAL A 201 3.28 -10.51 10.47
N VAL A 202 2.43 -9.88 11.27
CA VAL A 202 1.20 -9.22 10.79
C VAL A 202 1.17 -7.77 11.26
N ALA A 203 0.75 -6.84 10.42
CA ALA A 203 0.48 -5.46 10.84
C ALA A 203 -1.03 -5.27 11.04
N LYS A 204 -1.44 -4.77 12.21
CA LYS A 204 -2.82 -4.39 12.54
C LYS A 204 -2.80 -3.04 13.25
N PRO A 205 -2.69 -1.92 12.52
CA PRO A 205 -2.62 -0.61 13.14
C PRO A 205 -3.90 -0.33 13.95
N ASP A 206 -3.73 0.19 15.18
CA ASP A 206 -4.86 0.61 16.02
C ASP A 206 -5.44 1.91 15.47
N LEU A 207 -6.62 1.83 14.86
CA LEU A 207 -7.33 2.98 14.27
C LEU A 207 -7.82 4.00 15.31
N GLY A 208 -7.81 3.62 16.60
CA GLY A 208 -8.12 4.50 17.72
C GLY A 208 -6.88 5.08 18.42
N SER A 209 -5.66 4.86 17.90
CA SER A 209 -4.42 5.43 18.49
C SER A 209 -4.21 6.92 18.16
N GLY A 210 -5.16 7.53 17.46
CA GLY A 210 -5.15 8.94 17.08
C GLY A 210 -4.65 9.19 15.66
N ILE A 211 -4.80 10.45 15.24
CA ILE A 211 -4.38 10.95 13.93
C ILE A 211 -3.30 12.01 14.14
N TYR A 212 -2.12 11.77 13.57
CA TYR A 212 -1.08 12.80 13.57
C TYR A 212 -1.39 13.85 12.50
N ILE A 213 -1.11 15.11 12.79
CA ILE A 213 -1.17 16.21 11.82
C ILE A 213 0.25 16.61 11.48
N ASN A 214 0.63 16.44 10.21
CA ASN A 214 1.93 16.82 9.70
C ASN A 214 1.91 18.26 9.15
N PRO A 215 2.50 19.25 9.86
CA PRO A 215 2.39 20.65 9.46
C PRO A 215 3.08 20.97 8.13
N TYR A 216 3.99 20.09 7.67
CA TYR A 216 4.70 20.26 6.39
C TYR A 216 3.75 20.36 5.18
N PHE A 217 2.61 19.67 5.23
CA PHE A 217 1.65 19.65 4.14
C PHE A 217 0.54 20.71 4.28
N LEU A 218 0.53 21.47 5.37
CA LEU A 218 -0.49 22.49 5.65
C LEU A 218 0.03 23.89 5.32
N LYS A 219 -0.92 24.82 5.08
CA LYS A 219 -0.60 26.25 4.96
C LYS A 219 -0.09 26.78 6.30
N SER A 220 0.80 27.76 6.32
CA SER A 220 1.43 28.26 7.55
C SER A 220 0.46 28.77 8.64
N ASP A 221 -0.77 29.13 8.27
CA ASP A 221 -1.79 29.77 9.10
C ASP A 221 -3.03 28.89 9.35
N TYR A 222 -2.92 27.56 9.19
CA TYR A 222 -4.03 26.64 9.43
C TYR A 222 -4.55 26.70 10.90
N SER A 223 -5.85 26.41 11.09
CA SER A 223 -6.48 26.47 12.41
C SER A 223 -6.23 25.20 13.24
N LYS A 224 -5.98 25.37 14.54
CA LYS A 224 -5.83 24.26 15.52
C LYS A 224 -7.08 24.05 16.38
N GLU A 225 -8.20 24.65 16.00
CA GLU A 225 -9.45 24.67 16.78
C GLU A 225 -9.99 23.27 17.14
N PHE A 226 -9.78 22.28 16.27
CA PHE A 226 -10.28 20.91 16.48
C PHE A 226 -9.22 19.94 17.01
N TYR A 227 -8.07 20.43 17.44
CA TYR A 227 -7.08 19.56 18.07
C TYR A 227 -7.64 18.94 19.35
N SER A 228 -7.29 17.68 19.57
CA SER A 228 -7.68 16.90 20.72
C SER A 228 -6.59 15.89 21.06
N ASN A 229 -6.74 15.15 22.16
CA ASN A 229 -5.81 14.09 22.53
C ASN A 229 -5.77 12.93 21.49
N ALA A 230 -6.75 12.86 20.59
CA ALA A 230 -6.83 11.86 19.53
C ALA A 230 -6.50 12.42 18.13
N CYS A 231 -6.24 13.72 17.99
CA CYS A 231 -5.84 14.31 16.72
C CYS A 231 -5.09 15.64 16.91
N GLY A 232 -3.90 15.75 16.33
CA GLY A 232 -3.01 16.90 16.54
C GLY A 232 -1.56 16.59 16.19
N GLU A 233 -0.65 17.49 16.58
CA GLU A 233 0.79 17.45 16.23
C GLU A 233 1.71 17.09 17.40
N ASP A 234 1.15 16.68 18.55
CA ASP A 234 1.94 16.47 19.76
C ASP A 234 2.85 15.22 19.71
N GLU A 235 3.81 15.17 20.63
CA GLU A 235 4.80 14.09 20.71
C GLU A 235 4.17 12.72 20.99
N HIS A 236 3.05 12.66 21.71
CA HIS A 236 2.36 11.41 21.99
C HIS A 236 1.75 10.83 20.70
N LEU A 237 1.05 11.65 19.91
CA LEU A 237 0.53 11.25 18.60
C LEU A 237 1.66 10.94 17.62
N LEU A 238 2.74 11.74 17.60
CA LEU A 238 3.91 11.47 16.76
C LEU A 238 4.46 10.05 17.00
N LYS A 239 4.45 9.57 18.24
CA LYS A 239 4.99 8.26 18.63
C LYS A 239 4.02 7.10 18.43
N GLN A 240 2.71 7.29 18.52
CA GLN A 240 1.75 6.18 18.55
C GLN A 240 0.78 6.11 17.37
N ALA A 241 0.48 7.25 16.73
CA ALA A 241 -0.51 7.31 15.67
C ALA A 241 0.00 6.51 14.46
N ALA A 242 -0.78 5.53 14.00
CA ALA A 242 -0.43 4.77 12.80
C ALA A 242 -0.77 5.53 11.51
N PHE A 243 -1.61 6.57 11.60
CA PHE A 243 -2.10 7.37 10.50
C PHE A 243 -1.89 8.86 10.73
N GLU A 244 -1.78 9.59 9.64
CA GLU A 244 -1.91 11.05 9.61
C GLU A 244 -3.04 11.47 8.65
N GLN A 245 -3.56 12.68 8.84
CA GLN A 245 -4.54 13.25 7.92
C GLN A 245 -3.88 13.45 6.55
N PHE A 246 -4.48 12.88 5.51
CA PHE A 246 -3.94 13.01 4.15
C PHE A 246 -4.35 14.34 3.54
N ILE A 247 -3.36 15.15 3.20
CA ILE A 247 -3.54 16.42 2.49
C ILE A 247 -3.26 16.17 1.01
N HIS A 248 -4.33 16.16 0.23
CA HIS A 248 -4.28 15.87 -1.20
C HIS A 248 -3.52 16.97 -1.95
N TYR A 249 -2.77 16.57 -2.98
CA TYR A 249 -2.33 17.54 -3.97
C TYR A 249 -3.55 18.02 -4.78
N VAL A 250 -3.75 19.33 -4.82
CA VAL A 250 -4.79 19.97 -5.63
C VAL A 250 -4.10 20.78 -6.73
N ASP A 251 -4.37 20.39 -7.99
CA ASP A 251 -3.96 21.18 -9.14
C ASP A 251 -4.71 22.53 -9.15
N SER A 252 -3.96 23.62 -9.03
CA SER A 252 -4.51 24.98 -8.97
C SER A 252 -5.23 25.43 -10.25
N SER A 253 -5.00 24.72 -11.37
CA SER A 253 -5.73 24.94 -12.62
C SER A 253 -7.10 24.25 -12.64
N THR A 254 -7.33 23.28 -11.74
CA THR A 254 -8.61 22.58 -11.65
C THR A 254 -9.65 23.46 -10.97
N ARG A 255 -10.78 23.66 -11.66
CA ARG A 255 -11.96 24.35 -11.14
C ARG A 255 -13.20 23.55 -11.53
N PHE A 256 -14.10 23.36 -10.57
CA PHE A 256 -15.44 22.87 -10.81
C PHE A 256 -16.38 24.05 -10.86
N PHE A 257 -17.19 24.14 -11.91
CA PHE A 257 -18.17 25.20 -12.10
C PHE A 257 -19.54 24.61 -11.81
N ASN A 258 -19.87 24.51 -10.53
CA ASN A 258 -21.07 23.82 -10.09
C ASN A 258 -22.32 24.70 -10.20
N VAL A 259 -23.46 24.09 -10.49
CA VAL A 259 -24.75 24.77 -10.33
C VAL A 259 -24.90 25.34 -8.90
N PRO A 260 -25.47 26.54 -8.72
CA PRO A 260 -25.63 27.22 -7.42
C PRO A 260 -26.76 26.61 -6.57
N VAL A 261 -26.83 25.28 -6.50
CA VAL A 261 -27.86 24.51 -5.81
C VAL A 261 -27.22 23.74 -4.66
N ILE A 262 -27.88 23.72 -3.51
CA ILE A 262 -27.51 22.89 -2.36
C ILE A 262 -28.57 21.81 -2.21
N GLU A 263 -28.18 20.56 -2.41
CA GLU A 263 -29.10 19.42 -2.37
C GLU A 263 -28.48 18.21 -1.68
N ASP A 264 -29.33 17.37 -1.10
CA ASP A 264 -28.94 16.06 -0.64
C ASP A 264 -28.94 15.12 -1.85
N VAL A 265 -27.79 15.00 -2.51
CA VAL A 265 -27.69 14.24 -3.76
C VAL A 265 -27.89 12.74 -3.53
N ILE A 266 -27.50 12.21 -2.37
CA ILE A 266 -27.56 10.77 -2.05
C ILE A 266 -28.93 10.36 -1.52
N ASN A 267 -29.44 11.02 -0.48
CA ASN A 267 -30.69 10.62 0.17
C ASN A 267 -31.90 11.44 -0.32
N GLY A 268 -31.68 12.46 -1.15
CA GLY A 268 -32.73 13.32 -1.68
C GLY A 268 -33.41 12.76 -2.94
N LYS A 269 -33.96 13.68 -3.74
CA LYS A 269 -34.77 13.36 -4.93
C LYS A 269 -34.10 13.75 -6.26
N PHE A 270 -32.87 14.24 -6.21
CA PHE A 270 -32.13 14.63 -7.40
C PHE A 270 -32.12 13.51 -8.43
N SER A 271 -32.63 13.79 -9.62
CA SER A 271 -32.85 12.81 -10.68
C SER A 271 -31.98 13.10 -11.90
N LYS A 272 -31.93 12.16 -12.85
CA LYS A 272 -31.26 12.40 -14.13
C LYS A 272 -31.89 13.52 -14.93
N MET A 273 -33.21 13.72 -14.78
CA MET A 273 -33.91 14.82 -15.41
C MET A 273 -33.46 16.16 -14.81
N ASP A 274 -33.25 16.23 -13.49
CA ASP A 274 -32.70 17.42 -12.83
C ASP A 274 -31.26 17.69 -13.28
N TYR A 275 -30.43 16.64 -13.38
CA TYR A 275 -29.07 16.75 -13.93
C TYR A 275 -29.07 17.24 -15.39
N ASN A 276 -29.95 16.71 -16.24
CA ASN A 276 -30.08 17.12 -17.63
C ASN A 276 -30.60 18.55 -17.75
N TRP A 277 -31.56 18.94 -16.90
CA TRP A 277 -32.02 20.32 -16.79
C TRP A 277 -30.87 21.25 -16.42
N ASN A 278 -30.07 20.86 -15.43
CA ASN A 278 -28.90 21.63 -15.00
C ASN A 278 -27.92 21.86 -16.16
N ASN A 279 -27.60 20.79 -16.89
CA ASN A 279 -26.70 20.81 -18.03
C ASN A 279 -27.21 21.66 -19.21
N ALA A 280 -28.54 21.73 -19.39
CA ALA A 280 -29.15 22.44 -20.51
C ALA A 280 -29.31 23.94 -20.26
N PHE A 281 -29.63 24.34 -19.03
CA PHE A 281 -30.19 25.67 -18.76
C PHE A 281 -29.34 26.58 -17.87
N TYR A 282 -28.37 26.06 -17.12
CA TYR A 282 -27.43 26.94 -16.42
C TYR A 282 -26.35 27.43 -17.37
N LYS A 283 -26.25 28.75 -17.49
CA LYS A 283 -25.17 29.39 -18.23
C LYS A 283 -23.91 29.45 -17.38
N LYS A 284 -22.77 29.54 -18.06
CA LYS A 284 -21.45 29.57 -17.41
C LYS A 284 -21.33 30.70 -16.37
N GLU A 285 -21.98 31.84 -16.59
CA GLU A 285 -21.94 32.99 -15.70
C GLU A 285 -22.76 32.79 -14.41
N GLU A 286 -23.65 31.80 -14.39
CA GLU A 286 -24.50 31.46 -13.25
C GLU A 286 -23.87 30.38 -12.34
N LEU A 287 -22.81 29.73 -12.81
CA LEU A 287 -22.13 28.66 -12.09
C LEU A 287 -21.19 29.20 -11.02
N ILE A 288 -21.07 28.47 -9.91
CA ILE A 288 -20.14 28.76 -8.83
C ILE A 288 -18.85 27.99 -9.06
N GLY A 289 -17.79 28.72 -9.39
CA GLY A 289 -16.45 28.18 -9.54
C GLY A 289 -15.79 27.91 -8.18
N VAL A 290 -15.54 26.63 -7.86
CA VAL A 290 -14.74 26.22 -6.70
C VAL A 290 -13.52 25.44 -7.14
N ILE A 291 -12.42 25.61 -6.40
CA ILE A 291 -11.27 24.69 -6.49
C ILE A 291 -11.54 23.61 -5.44
N PRO A 292 -11.47 22.30 -5.77
CA PRO A 292 -11.50 21.26 -4.75
C PRO A 292 -10.45 21.56 -3.68
N ALA A 293 -10.85 21.57 -2.41
CA ALA A 293 -10.01 21.98 -1.32
C ALA A 293 -9.57 20.80 -0.46
N THR A 294 -8.56 21.02 0.36
CA THR A 294 -8.27 20.20 1.54
C THR A 294 -8.59 21.05 2.77
N SER A 295 -8.87 20.41 3.91
CA SER A 295 -9.20 21.16 5.13
C SER A 295 -8.05 22.07 5.57
N ASP A 296 -8.38 23.33 5.89
CA ASP A 296 -7.54 24.29 6.61
C ASP A 296 -7.77 24.26 8.13
N ARG A 297 -8.65 23.35 8.57
CA ARG A 297 -9.02 23.07 9.96
C ARG A 297 -8.82 21.57 10.21
N PRO A 298 -7.56 21.09 10.28
CA PRO A 298 -7.26 19.69 10.56
C PRO A 298 -8.03 19.15 11.77
N CYS A 299 -8.28 17.84 11.79
CA CYS A 299 -9.12 17.16 12.78
C CYS A 299 -10.62 17.46 12.72
N GLU A 300 -11.07 18.43 11.90
CA GLU A 300 -12.50 18.63 11.63
C GLU A 300 -13.06 17.44 10.86
N THR A 301 -12.44 17.11 9.72
CA THR A 301 -12.97 16.15 8.74
C THR A 301 -12.44 14.73 8.91
N VAL A 302 -11.51 14.51 9.84
CA VAL A 302 -10.89 13.21 10.13
C VAL A 302 -10.86 12.99 11.64
N ILE A 303 -11.52 11.93 12.09
CA ILE A 303 -11.71 11.63 13.52
C ILE A 303 -11.23 10.21 13.80
N SER A 304 -10.36 10.05 14.79
CA SER A 304 -10.02 8.75 15.38
C SER A 304 -10.96 8.45 16.55
N ASP A 305 -11.92 7.55 16.33
CA ASP A 305 -12.85 7.08 17.35
C ASP A 305 -12.16 6.00 18.20
N GLN A 306 -11.67 6.41 19.38
CA GLN A 306 -10.89 5.55 20.27
C GLN A 306 -11.74 4.45 20.92
N GLU A 307 -13.04 4.69 21.12
CA GLU A 307 -13.97 3.75 21.77
C GLU A 307 -14.31 2.60 20.82
N ASN A 308 -14.66 2.93 19.57
CA ASN A 308 -15.03 1.95 18.56
C ASN A 308 -13.86 1.47 17.70
N LYS A 309 -12.65 2.00 17.93
CA LYS A 309 -11.42 1.64 17.23
C LYS A 309 -11.55 1.76 15.71
N LYS A 310 -12.04 2.91 15.26
CA LYS A 310 -12.25 3.22 13.83
C LYS A 310 -11.82 4.65 13.49
N ILE A 311 -11.54 4.88 12.21
CA ILE A 311 -11.36 6.23 11.67
C ILE A 311 -12.63 6.64 10.93
N ILE A 312 -13.09 7.86 11.15
CA ILE A 312 -14.19 8.48 10.43
C ILE A 312 -13.62 9.60 9.57
N ILE A 313 -13.97 9.61 8.29
CA ILE A 313 -13.68 10.71 7.37
C ILE A 313 -15.00 11.30 6.86
N HIS A 314 -15.08 12.61 6.64
CA HIS A 314 -16.27 13.19 6.04
C HIS A 314 -16.00 14.39 5.14
N ASN A 315 -16.64 14.42 3.97
CA ASN A 315 -16.66 15.58 3.10
C ASN A 315 -17.75 16.55 3.63
N PRO A 316 -17.41 17.80 3.97
CA PRO A 316 -18.34 18.71 4.64
C PRO A 316 -19.43 19.23 3.67
N LYS A 317 -20.62 19.47 4.21
CA LYS A 317 -21.73 20.15 3.54
C LYS A 317 -21.36 21.58 3.13
N SER A 318 -22.10 22.13 2.18
CA SER A 318 -22.08 23.55 1.84
C SER A 318 -23.24 24.31 2.47
N GLU A 319 -23.07 25.62 2.62
CA GLU A 319 -24.11 26.58 2.99
C GLU A 319 -24.15 27.68 1.93
N PHE A 320 -25.28 28.39 1.78
CA PHE A 320 -25.34 29.51 0.84
C PHE A 320 -24.28 30.56 1.20
N GLY A 321 -23.42 30.90 0.23
CA GLY A 321 -22.27 31.79 0.44
C GLY A 321 -21.02 31.11 0.98
N LYS A 322 -21.09 29.83 1.37
CA LYS A 322 -19.97 28.96 1.76
C LYS A 322 -19.97 27.70 0.91
N TRP A 323 -19.58 27.87 -0.35
CA TRP A 323 -19.52 26.81 -1.35
C TRP A 323 -18.22 26.03 -1.22
N GLN A 324 -18.31 24.71 -1.02
CA GLN A 324 -17.12 23.89 -0.86
C GLN A 324 -17.28 22.47 -1.41
N LYS A 325 -16.17 21.94 -1.89
CA LYS A 325 -15.94 20.55 -2.23
C LYS A 325 -14.57 20.20 -1.69
N GLN A 326 -14.51 19.53 -0.54
CA GLN A 326 -13.23 19.17 0.08
C GLN A 326 -12.93 17.70 -0.12
N ASN A 327 -11.69 17.36 -0.48
CA ASN A 327 -11.17 16.00 -0.48
C ASN A 327 -10.68 15.64 0.92
N VAL A 328 -10.97 14.42 1.37
CA VAL A 328 -10.66 13.97 2.74
C VAL A 328 -10.10 12.56 2.72
N GLY A 329 -9.19 12.26 3.65
CA GLY A 329 -8.58 10.94 3.73
C GLY A 329 -7.54 10.83 4.83
N VAL A 330 -7.01 9.62 4.96
CA VAL A 330 -5.90 9.29 5.87
C VAL A 330 -4.81 8.55 5.11
N ILE A 331 -3.57 8.75 5.54
CA ILE A 331 -2.40 8.04 5.03
C ILE A 331 -1.68 7.35 6.19
N SER A 332 -1.28 6.09 6.00
CA SER A 332 -0.46 5.38 6.98
C SER A 332 0.89 6.06 7.13
N ARG A 333 1.47 6.05 8.32
CA ARG A 333 2.78 6.66 8.58
C ARG A 333 3.95 5.68 8.41
N HIS A 334 3.64 4.39 8.29
CA HIS A 334 4.63 3.30 8.20
C HIS A 334 4.44 2.54 6.90
N GLY A 335 5.44 2.62 6.03
CA GLY A 335 5.41 1.92 4.75
C GLY A 335 5.97 0.51 4.81
N PHE A 336 5.55 -0.32 3.87
CA PHE A 336 6.09 -1.66 3.64
C PHE A 336 6.48 -1.84 2.17
N SER A 337 7.40 -2.77 1.91
CA SER A 337 7.64 -3.29 0.56
C SER A 337 6.95 -4.64 0.43
N PHE A 338 5.98 -4.72 -0.47
CA PHE A 338 5.03 -5.82 -0.62
C PHE A 338 4.09 -5.97 0.57
N GLY A 339 3.04 -6.77 0.41
CA GLY A 339 2.07 -7.03 1.46
C GLY A 339 0.68 -7.32 0.92
N LYS A 340 -0.15 -7.92 1.76
CA LYS A 340 -1.57 -8.13 1.51
C LYS A 340 -2.38 -7.21 2.41
N TYR A 341 -2.66 -6.02 1.90
CA TYR A 341 -3.41 -4.96 2.57
C TYR A 341 -4.89 -5.26 2.46
N THR A 342 -5.56 -5.47 3.58
CA THR A 342 -7.00 -5.73 3.66
C THR A 342 -7.66 -4.65 4.50
N VAL A 343 -8.61 -3.93 3.91
CA VAL A 343 -9.33 -2.82 4.52
C VAL A 343 -10.80 -3.21 4.66
N LYS A 344 -11.35 -3.10 5.87
CA LYS A 344 -12.79 -3.16 6.15
C LYS A 344 -13.31 -1.74 6.28
N ALA A 345 -14.19 -1.30 5.40
CA ALA A 345 -14.70 0.06 5.40
C ALA A 345 -16.15 0.15 4.96
N LYS A 346 -16.82 1.22 5.38
CA LYS A 346 -18.06 1.74 4.81
C LYS A 346 -17.76 3.15 4.32
N LEU A 347 -17.36 3.26 3.06
CA LEU A 347 -17.18 4.56 2.41
C LEU A 347 -18.53 5.03 1.84
N THR A 348 -18.57 6.28 1.41
CA THR A 348 -19.80 6.92 0.93
C THR A 348 -20.38 6.22 -0.31
N GLU A 349 -21.69 5.96 -0.34
CA GLU A 349 -22.41 5.56 -1.56
C GLU A 349 -22.21 6.60 -2.67
N LEU A 350 -21.95 6.15 -3.89
CA LEU A 350 -21.61 7.04 -5.00
C LEU A 350 -22.84 7.42 -5.82
N LEU A 351 -23.86 6.57 -5.83
CA LEU A 351 -25.09 6.73 -6.58
C LEU A 351 -26.26 6.94 -5.63
N ASN A 352 -27.25 7.71 -6.08
CA ASN A 352 -28.53 7.79 -5.40
C ASN A 352 -29.54 6.80 -6.01
N LYS A 353 -30.77 6.78 -5.48
CA LYS A 353 -31.85 5.91 -5.98
C LYS A 353 -32.26 6.12 -7.44
N ASN A 354 -31.85 7.24 -8.05
CA ASN A 354 -32.03 7.54 -9.46
C ASN A 354 -30.77 7.25 -10.30
N ASN A 355 -29.79 6.55 -9.74
CA ASN A 355 -28.49 6.23 -10.34
C ASN A 355 -27.66 7.46 -10.72
N VAL A 356 -27.87 8.59 -10.05
CA VAL A 356 -27.10 9.83 -10.27
C VAL A 356 -25.92 9.87 -9.33
N TRP A 357 -24.75 10.19 -9.87
CA TRP A 357 -23.50 10.28 -9.12
C TRP A 357 -23.47 11.52 -8.21
N CYS A 358 -22.98 11.35 -6.99
CA CYS A 358 -22.82 12.45 -6.02
C CYS A 358 -21.53 13.28 -6.20
N GLY A 359 -20.66 12.87 -7.13
CA GLY A 359 -19.40 13.55 -7.41
C GLY A 359 -18.21 13.02 -6.60
N ILE A 360 -18.37 11.99 -5.77
CA ILE A 360 -17.26 11.40 -5.01
C ILE A 360 -16.64 10.20 -5.75
N THR A 361 -15.32 10.10 -5.70
CA THR A 361 -14.58 8.86 -5.90
C THR A 361 -14.13 8.37 -4.53
N ASN A 362 -14.38 7.10 -4.24
CA ASN A 362 -13.77 6.43 -3.09
C ASN A 362 -12.46 5.79 -3.55
N ALA A 363 -11.37 5.99 -2.80
CA ALA A 363 -10.08 5.41 -3.15
C ALA A 363 -9.42 4.69 -1.97
N ILE A 364 -8.81 3.54 -2.26
CA ILE A 364 -7.95 2.77 -1.34
C ILE A 364 -6.69 2.41 -2.12
N TRP A 365 -5.56 3.03 -1.81
CA TRP A 365 -4.42 2.98 -2.71
C TRP A 365 -3.09 3.02 -1.97
N LEU A 366 -2.03 2.63 -2.66
CA LEU A 366 -0.66 2.64 -2.15
C LEU A 366 0.14 3.69 -2.90
N ILE A 367 0.92 4.50 -2.19
CA ILE A 367 1.84 5.49 -2.78
C ILE A 367 3.26 5.31 -2.26
N ALA A 368 4.27 5.51 -3.12
CA ALA A 368 5.67 5.52 -2.71
C ALA A 368 5.95 6.49 -1.54
N GLN A 369 6.57 5.97 -0.48
CA GLN A 369 7.01 6.79 0.66
C GLN A 369 8.21 7.67 0.28
N GLY A 370 8.20 8.93 0.72
CA GLY A 370 9.32 9.85 0.47
C GLY A 370 9.27 10.54 -0.89
N SER A 371 8.17 10.49 -1.64
CA SER A 371 8.03 11.29 -2.87
C SER A 371 8.24 12.80 -2.62
N ALA A 372 7.93 13.29 -1.41
CA ALA A 372 8.09 14.68 -0.99
C ALA A 372 9.53 15.11 -0.64
N ASP A 373 10.44 14.19 -0.27
CA ASP A 373 11.84 14.49 0.08
C ASP A 373 12.82 14.21 -1.08
N GLY A 374 12.29 14.01 -2.29
CA GLY A 374 13.04 13.59 -3.47
C GLY A 374 13.29 12.08 -3.53
N GLY A 375 12.96 11.32 -2.48
CA GLY A 375 12.84 9.86 -2.43
C GLY A 375 14.00 9.06 -2.97
N LEU A 376 15.22 9.62 -2.96
CA LEU A 376 16.43 8.96 -3.46
C LEU A 376 16.72 7.63 -2.73
N TRP A 377 16.28 7.51 -1.47
CA TRP A 377 16.41 6.30 -0.68
C TRP A 377 15.41 5.21 -1.09
N ASN A 378 14.33 5.57 -1.78
CA ASN A 378 13.19 4.69 -2.08
C ASN A 378 12.97 4.50 -3.60
N MET A 379 14.05 4.26 -4.32
CA MET A 379 14.02 4.08 -5.78
C MET A 379 13.46 2.71 -6.17
N ARG A 380 12.73 2.66 -7.29
CA ARG A 380 12.37 1.42 -7.96
C ARG A 380 13.59 0.75 -8.57
N ARG A 381 13.46 -0.53 -8.91
CA ARG A 381 14.39 -1.23 -9.82
C ARG A 381 14.52 -0.46 -11.14
N ASN A 382 15.72 -0.50 -11.72
CA ASN A 382 15.98 0.11 -13.02
C ASN A 382 15.05 -0.45 -14.11
N CYS A 383 14.62 0.44 -15.00
CA CYS A 383 13.98 0.10 -16.26
C CYS A 383 15.03 0.12 -17.39
N ASN A 384 15.61 -1.03 -17.70
CA ASN A 384 16.83 -1.15 -18.50
C ASN A 384 16.62 -1.05 -20.02
N ARG A 385 15.38 -1.13 -20.50
CA ARG A 385 15.04 -0.93 -21.93
C ARG A 385 15.04 0.56 -22.27
N GLU A 386 13.86 1.15 -22.46
CA GLU A 386 13.74 2.58 -22.81
C GLU A 386 13.68 3.49 -21.56
N GLY A 387 13.91 3.01 -20.33
CA GLY A 387 13.72 3.79 -19.10
C GLY A 387 12.25 3.96 -18.68
N TYR A 388 12.01 4.62 -17.55
CA TYR A 388 10.73 5.18 -17.10
C TYR A 388 10.49 6.56 -17.70
N MET A 389 9.25 7.04 -17.67
CA MET A 389 8.96 8.48 -17.81
C MET A 389 9.52 9.28 -16.62
N ALA A 390 10.01 10.48 -16.90
CA ALA A 390 10.68 11.31 -15.90
C ALA A 390 9.72 12.13 -15.04
N THR A 391 8.52 12.42 -15.53
CA THR A 391 7.55 13.27 -14.85
C THR A 391 6.24 12.56 -14.58
N TYR A 392 5.50 13.05 -13.58
CA TYR A 392 4.15 12.58 -13.28
C TYR A 392 3.20 12.74 -14.46
N TRP A 393 3.27 13.86 -15.20
CA TRP A 393 2.37 14.13 -16.31
C TRP A 393 2.60 13.18 -17.50
N GLY A 394 3.86 12.83 -17.76
CA GLY A 394 4.23 11.90 -18.82
C GLY A 394 3.99 12.45 -20.23
N GLY A 395 3.72 11.55 -21.18
CA GLY A 395 3.40 11.87 -22.57
C GLY A 395 4.56 11.68 -23.56
N TYR A 396 4.28 11.92 -24.85
CA TYR A 396 5.22 11.61 -25.93
C TYR A 396 6.56 12.35 -25.85
N GLU A 397 6.54 13.59 -25.37
CA GLU A 397 7.72 14.45 -25.23
C GLU A 397 8.46 14.26 -23.90
N ASP A 398 7.94 13.43 -22.98
CA ASP A 398 8.60 13.24 -21.70
C ASP A 398 9.95 12.50 -21.86
N LYS A 399 10.94 12.97 -21.10
CA LYS A 399 12.26 12.38 -21.03
C LYS A 399 12.16 10.98 -20.43
N ARG A 400 13.05 10.10 -20.89
CA ARG A 400 13.22 8.78 -20.30
C ARG A 400 14.39 8.74 -19.31
N ILE A 401 14.16 8.15 -18.15
CA ILE A 401 15.17 7.99 -17.08
C ILE A 401 15.24 6.54 -16.62
N PRO A 402 16.43 6.00 -16.27
CA PRO A 402 16.56 4.59 -15.94
C PRO A 402 15.90 4.20 -14.61
N TYR A 403 15.66 5.14 -13.69
CA TYR A 403 15.07 4.89 -12.38
C TYR A 403 14.09 6.00 -12.01
N THR A 404 13.13 5.68 -11.14
CA THR A 404 12.19 6.64 -10.53
C THR A 404 11.86 6.17 -9.11
N ASN A 405 11.53 7.09 -8.22
CA ASN A 405 11.00 6.80 -6.89
C ASN A 405 9.46 6.71 -6.89
N TYR A 406 8.80 7.09 -7.97
CA TYR A 406 7.35 7.16 -8.03
C TYR A 406 6.70 5.80 -8.34
N SER A 407 5.76 5.41 -7.50
CA SER A 407 4.93 4.21 -7.66
C SER A 407 3.57 4.45 -7.01
N GLU A 408 2.52 3.97 -7.68
CA GLU A 408 1.16 3.93 -7.15
C GLU A 408 0.47 2.62 -7.54
N ILE A 409 -0.34 2.09 -6.63
CA ILE A 409 -1.23 0.95 -6.85
C ILE A 409 -2.60 1.34 -6.32
N ASP A 410 -3.59 1.47 -7.21
CA ASP A 410 -4.85 2.09 -6.86
C ASP A 410 -6.03 1.13 -6.88
N PHE A 411 -6.95 1.38 -5.97
CA PHE A 411 -8.33 0.95 -5.99
C PHE A 411 -9.18 2.23 -6.05
N GLU A 412 -9.49 2.72 -7.25
CA GLU A 412 -10.31 3.93 -7.44
C GLU A 412 -11.73 3.52 -7.85
N ILE A 413 -12.74 4.00 -7.12
CA ILE A 413 -14.12 3.55 -7.26
C ILE A 413 -15.00 4.76 -7.55
N LEU A 414 -15.60 4.78 -8.74
CA LEU A 414 -16.27 5.96 -9.27
C LEU A 414 -17.34 5.62 -10.32
N LYS A 415 -18.19 6.60 -10.64
CA LYS A 415 -19.14 6.48 -11.75
C LYS A 415 -18.47 6.77 -13.10
N THR A 416 -18.16 5.69 -13.81
CA THR A 416 -17.65 5.71 -15.20
C THR A 416 -18.10 4.45 -15.94
N VAL A 417 -17.72 4.32 -17.19
CA VAL A 417 -18.02 3.17 -18.05
C VAL A 417 -16.80 2.22 -18.13
N PRO A 418 -17.00 0.95 -18.55
CA PRO A 418 -15.90 0.03 -18.80
C PRO A 418 -14.86 0.61 -19.77
N TYR A 419 -13.62 0.16 -19.61
CA TYR A 419 -12.67 0.22 -20.71
C TYR A 419 -12.97 -0.89 -21.72
N CYS A 420 -12.47 -0.72 -22.95
CA CYS A 420 -12.51 -1.77 -23.97
C CYS A 420 -13.92 -2.25 -24.37
N PRO A 421 -14.89 -1.35 -24.62
CA PRO A 421 -16.19 -1.75 -25.16
C PRO A 421 -16.05 -2.28 -26.59
N SER A 422 -17.07 -3.01 -27.04
CA SER A 422 -17.05 -3.76 -28.31
C SER A 422 -17.09 -2.92 -29.59
N TYR A 423 -17.44 -1.63 -29.53
CA TYR A 423 -17.67 -0.81 -30.74
C TYR A 423 -17.06 0.60 -30.69
N GLN A 424 -17.21 1.37 -29.61
CA GLN A 424 -16.69 2.76 -29.54
C GLN A 424 -16.29 3.16 -28.12
N TYR A 425 -15.13 3.81 -27.96
CA TYR A 425 -14.68 4.39 -26.70
C TYR A 425 -13.90 5.70 -26.93
N PRO A 426 -14.14 6.77 -26.14
CA PRO A 426 -15.20 6.90 -25.13
C PRO A 426 -16.61 6.97 -25.75
N PRO A 427 -17.67 6.64 -24.98
CA PRO A 427 -19.05 6.83 -25.44
C PRO A 427 -19.34 8.26 -25.89
N MET A 428 -20.15 8.41 -26.93
CA MET A 428 -20.60 9.72 -27.40
C MET A 428 -21.90 10.14 -26.72
N TYR A 429 -21.80 11.10 -25.80
CA TYR A 429 -22.97 11.71 -25.16
C TYR A 429 -23.48 12.86 -26.01
N GLN A 430 -24.79 12.85 -26.31
CA GLN A 430 -25.43 13.96 -27.01
C GLN A 430 -25.53 15.18 -26.08
N LEU A 431 -25.34 16.37 -26.65
CA LEU A 431 -25.53 17.63 -25.93
C LEU A 431 -27.03 17.97 -25.86
N PRO A 432 -27.52 18.49 -24.72
CA PRO A 432 -28.90 18.94 -24.63
C PRO A 432 -29.14 20.17 -25.52
N GLY A 433 -30.34 20.29 -26.07
CA GLY A 433 -30.85 21.49 -26.72
C GLY A 433 -31.32 22.55 -25.72
N ASP A 434 -31.68 23.73 -26.22
CA ASP A 434 -31.98 24.94 -25.44
C ASP A 434 -33.49 25.29 -25.33
N ASP A 435 -34.38 24.49 -25.94
CA ASP A 435 -35.83 24.70 -25.86
C ASP A 435 -36.43 24.12 -24.58
N ALA A 436 -36.59 24.96 -23.55
CA ALA A 436 -37.21 24.57 -22.28
C ALA A 436 -38.66 24.07 -22.40
N SER A 437 -39.37 24.38 -23.49
CA SER A 437 -40.75 23.92 -23.69
C SER A 437 -40.85 22.50 -24.25
N SER A 438 -39.74 21.95 -24.76
CA SER A 438 -39.66 20.61 -25.33
C SER A 438 -38.80 19.70 -24.45
N ILE A 439 -39.42 18.88 -23.61
CA ILE A 439 -38.66 17.95 -22.72
C ILE A 439 -37.69 17.07 -23.53
N ALA A 440 -38.11 16.61 -24.72
CA ALA A 440 -37.28 15.76 -25.57
C ALA A 440 -36.04 16.47 -26.14
N SER A 441 -36.00 17.80 -26.17
CA SER A 441 -34.83 18.52 -26.69
C SER A 441 -33.68 18.58 -25.70
N TRP A 442 -33.96 18.62 -24.39
CA TRP A 442 -32.93 18.79 -23.35
C TRP A 442 -32.78 17.58 -22.43
N ASN A 443 -33.83 16.77 -22.24
CA ASN A 443 -33.77 15.56 -21.44
C ASN A 443 -33.26 14.39 -22.28
N ILE A 444 -31.98 14.45 -22.61
CA ILE A 444 -31.30 13.50 -23.49
C ILE A 444 -31.07 12.18 -22.75
N PRO A 445 -31.41 11.02 -23.36
CA PRO A 445 -31.10 9.72 -22.78
C PRO A 445 -29.60 9.43 -22.82
N GLN A 446 -29.14 8.61 -21.87
CA GLN A 446 -27.80 8.04 -21.89
C GLN A 446 -27.63 7.15 -23.15
N PRO A 447 -26.43 7.07 -23.76
CA PRO A 447 -26.18 6.21 -24.91
C PRO A 447 -26.52 4.74 -24.61
N ASP A 448 -27.07 4.01 -25.59
CA ASP A 448 -27.51 2.62 -25.41
C ASP A 448 -26.42 1.71 -24.83
N GLU A 449 -25.16 1.95 -25.18
CA GLU A 449 -24.01 1.19 -24.71
C GLU A 449 -23.68 1.39 -23.22
N THR A 450 -24.16 2.46 -22.60
CA THR A 450 -23.93 2.75 -21.17
C THR A 450 -25.10 2.32 -20.29
N LEU A 451 -26.29 2.12 -20.86
CA LEU A 451 -27.50 1.69 -20.14
C LEU A 451 -27.31 0.41 -19.29
N PRO A 452 -26.58 -0.63 -19.74
CA PRO A 452 -26.36 -1.83 -18.92
C PRO A 452 -25.52 -1.60 -17.65
N TYR A 453 -24.90 -0.42 -17.52
CA TYR A 453 -24.05 -0.03 -16.41
C TYR A 453 -24.60 1.20 -15.67
N ASP A 454 -25.85 1.55 -15.93
CA ASP A 454 -26.48 2.75 -15.39
C ASP A 454 -26.54 2.75 -13.86
N ASP A 455 -26.86 1.62 -13.25
CA ASP A 455 -26.90 1.39 -11.80
C ASP A 455 -25.54 0.96 -11.21
N LYS A 456 -24.48 0.94 -12.03
CA LYS A 456 -23.16 0.44 -11.63
C LYS A 456 -22.13 1.53 -11.44
N ILE A 457 -21.13 1.22 -10.65
CA ILE A 457 -19.89 1.97 -10.47
C ILE A 457 -18.73 1.13 -11.00
N ALA A 458 -17.66 1.79 -11.43
CA ALA A 458 -16.45 1.09 -11.82
C ALA A 458 -15.53 0.97 -10.61
N VAL A 459 -15.07 -0.25 -10.36
CA VAL A 459 -13.89 -0.55 -9.56
C VAL A 459 -12.70 -0.54 -10.51
N ALA A 460 -11.87 0.51 -10.43
CA ALA A 460 -10.67 0.67 -11.22
C ALA A 460 -9.45 0.17 -10.46
N CYS A 461 -8.76 -0.82 -11.03
CA CYS A 461 -7.52 -1.38 -10.51
C CYS A 461 -6.37 -0.87 -11.37
N THR A 462 -5.54 0.02 -10.82
CA THR A 462 -4.51 0.74 -11.57
C THR A 462 -3.12 0.46 -11.02
N ASN A 463 -2.15 0.20 -11.89
CA ASN A 463 -0.73 0.19 -11.56
C ASN A 463 0.01 1.30 -12.30
N TRP A 464 0.70 2.18 -11.56
CA TRP A 464 1.54 3.24 -12.13
C TRP A 464 2.96 2.72 -12.38
N ASP A 465 3.13 2.07 -13.52
CA ASP A 465 4.42 1.54 -13.97
C ASP A 465 5.32 2.56 -14.66
N MET A 466 4.87 3.82 -14.73
CA MET A 466 5.56 4.95 -15.34
C MET A 466 6.00 4.65 -16.78
N ALA A 467 5.19 3.85 -17.49
CA ALA A 467 5.42 3.42 -18.87
C ALA A 467 6.78 2.70 -19.08
N CYS A 468 7.26 1.94 -18.09
CA CYS A 468 8.46 1.13 -18.26
C CYS A 468 8.21 -0.05 -19.20
N PRO A 469 8.94 -0.20 -20.32
CA PRO A 469 8.69 -1.23 -21.32
C PRO A 469 9.49 -2.50 -21.07
N GLU A 470 10.07 -2.69 -19.87
CA GLU A 470 10.71 -3.95 -19.48
C GLU A 470 9.82 -5.19 -19.63
N PRO A 471 8.53 -5.16 -19.25
CA PRO A 471 7.66 -6.32 -19.36
C PRO A 471 7.64 -6.89 -20.79
N LYS A 472 7.66 -8.23 -20.88
CA LYS A 472 7.71 -8.96 -22.15
C LYS A 472 6.56 -8.59 -23.08
N ASN A 473 5.37 -8.41 -22.50
CA ASN A 473 4.12 -8.13 -23.19
C ASN A 473 3.68 -6.68 -22.92
N TYR A 474 4.62 -5.74 -22.87
CA TYR A 474 4.31 -4.32 -22.75
C TYR A 474 3.42 -3.84 -23.91
N GLY A 475 2.20 -3.39 -23.58
CA GLY A 475 1.19 -3.00 -24.56
C GLY A 475 0.46 -1.70 -24.20
N TRP A 476 -0.27 -1.17 -25.18
CA TRP A 476 -1.22 -0.08 -25.03
C TRP A 476 -2.53 -0.41 -25.75
N GLY A 477 -3.57 0.40 -25.54
CA GLY A 477 -4.94 0.02 -25.82
C GLY A 477 -5.39 -1.13 -24.92
N CYS A 478 -6.31 -1.93 -25.42
CA CYS A 478 -6.91 -3.06 -24.72
C CYS A 478 -6.08 -4.32 -24.87
N ASN A 479 -5.66 -4.90 -23.75
CA ASN A 479 -4.89 -6.14 -23.71
C ASN A 479 -5.47 -7.05 -22.63
N ASP A 480 -5.63 -8.33 -22.95
CA ASP A 480 -6.20 -9.29 -22.01
C ASP A 480 -5.11 -10.05 -21.25
N ILE A 481 -5.38 -10.36 -19.98
CA ILE A 481 -4.61 -11.28 -19.17
C ILE A 481 -5.54 -12.29 -18.51
N VAL A 482 -5.10 -13.54 -18.40
CA VAL A 482 -5.89 -14.62 -17.81
C VAL A 482 -5.33 -14.99 -16.44
N TYR A 483 -6.20 -15.04 -15.44
CA TYR A 483 -5.88 -15.52 -14.11
C TYR A 483 -7.01 -16.37 -13.55
N LYS A 484 -6.71 -17.60 -13.13
CA LYS A 484 -7.69 -18.56 -12.57
C LYS A 484 -8.97 -18.69 -13.41
N ASN A 485 -8.81 -18.81 -14.73
CA ASN A 485 -9.90 -18.90 -15.72
C ASN A 485 -10.79 -17.65 -15.84
N GLN A 486 -10.37 -16.51 -15.30
CA GLN A 486 -10.99 -15.20 -15.52
C GLN A 486 -10.12 -14.38 -16.46
N ILE A 487 -10.76 -13.61 -17.36
CA ILE A 487 -10.11 -12.69 -18.27
C ILE A 487 -10.22 -11.29 -17.66
N PHE A 488 -9.09 -10.59 -17.58
CA PHE A 488 -9.00 -9.20 -17.16
C PHE A 488 -8.50 -8.38 -18.35
N SER A 489 -9.26 -7.35 -18.73
CA SER A 489 -8.93 -6.48 -19.86
C SER A 489 -8.28 -5.21 -19.33
N MET A 490 -6.97 -5.12 -19.49
CA MET A 490 -6.17 -3.97 -19.08
C MET A 490 -6.13 -2.94 -20.21
N HIS A 491 -6.16 -1.67 -19.83
CA HIS A 491 -6.10 -0.56 -20.75
C HIS A 491 -4.98 0.41 -20.40
N ARG A 492 -4.16 0.76 -21.39
CA ARG A 492 -3.23 1.90 -21.33
C ARG A 492 -3.53 2.83 -22.50
N TRP A 493 -3.76 4.10 -22.21
CA TRP A 493 -4.20 5.09 -23.22
C TRP A 493 -3.29 5.19 -24.45
N GLU A 494 -1.98 5.17 -24.23
CA GLU A 494 -0.97 5.26 -25.29
C GLU A 494 0.35 4.66 -24.82
N LYS A 495 1.30 4.47 -25.74
CA LYS A 495 2.61 3.85 -25.43
C LYS A 495 3.35 4.55 -24.29
N LYS A 496 3.19 5.87 -24.15
CA LYS A 496 3.83 6.70 -23.11
C LYS A 496 2.81 7.26 -22.10
N TYR A 497 1.81 6.45 -21.75
CA TYR A 497 0.92 6.74 -20.62
C TYR A 497 1.40 6.02 -19.35
N ARG A 498 1.41 6.73 -18.23
CA ARG A 498 2.06 6.36 -16.96
C ARG A 498 1.47 5.17 -16.20
N ALA A 499 0.25 4.78 -16.52
CA ALA A 499 -0.46 3.76 -15.79
C ALA A 499 -1.14 2.76 -16.72
N VAL A 500 -1.47 1.60 -16.17
CA VAL A 500 -2.34 0.61 -16.80
C VAL A 500 -3.49 0.34 -15.84
N THR A 501 -4.72 0.28 -16.37
CA THR A 501 -5.93 0.21 -15.56
C THR A 501 -6.86 -0.88 -16.06
N GLU A 502 -7.41 -1.66 -15.15
CA GLU A 502 -8.56 -2.56 -15.36
C GLU A 502 -9.80 -1.95 -14.71
N LYS A 503 -10.98 -2.20 -15.28
CA LYS A 503 -12.26 -1.78 -14.71
C LYS A 503 -13.21 -2.96 -14.59
N SER A 504 -13.69 -3.23 -13.38
CA SER A 504 -14.84 -4.11 -13.12
C SER A 504 -16.05 -3.27 -12.75
N MET A 505 -17.23 -3.62 -13.29
CA MET A 505 -18.47 -2.87 -13.03
C MET A 505 -19.26 -3.56 -11.93
N GLU A 506 -19.56 -2.81 -10.87
CA GLU A 506 -20.11 -3.31 -9.61
C GLU A 506 -21.35 -2.52 -9.18
N ASN A 507 -22.19 -3.12 -8.34
CA ASN A 507 -23.35 -2.42 -7.78
C ASN A 507 -22.93 -1.54 -6.60
N ASP A 508 -23.36 -0.29 -6.59
CA ASP A 508 -23.07 0.65 -5.49
C ASP A 508 -23.66 0.18 -4.16
N ASP A 509 -24.93 -0.26 -4.16
CA ASP A 509 -25.62 -0.83 -3.00
C ASP A 509 -24.88 -2.04 -2.40
N GLU A 510 -24.21 -2.85 -3.23
CA GLU A 510 -23.43 -4.01 -2.76
C GLU A 510 -22.17 -3.56 -2.02
N LEU A 511 -21.45 -2.57 -2.55
CA LEU A 511 -20.16 -2.13 -2.03
C LEU A 511 -20.30 -1.13 -0.86
N PHE A 512 -21.26 -0.22 -0.94
CA PHE A 512 -21.35 0.93 -0.02
C PHE A 512 -22.72 1.09 0.67
N GLY A 513 -23.78 0.50 0.13
CA GLY A 513 -25.11 0.46 0.79
C GLY A 513 -25.19 -0.47 2.02
N ARG A 514 -24.14 -1.27 2.27
CA ARG A 514 -24.05 -2.20 3.41
C ARG A 514 -23.49 -1.52 4.67
N ASP A 515 -23.37 -2.29 5.75
CA ASP A 515 -22.70 -1.83 6.97
C ASP A 515 -21.18 -1.73 6.81
N TYR A 516 -20.60 -2.51 5.91
CA TYR A 516 -19.19 -2.48 5.49
C TYR A 516 -18.97 -3.38 4.28
N TYR A 517 -17.80 -3.25 3.68
CA TYR A 517 -17.24 -4.16 2.68
C TYR A 517 -15.74 -4.32 2.88
N TYR A 518 -15.16 -5.37 2.30
CA TYR A 518 -13.72 -5.60 2.32
C TYR A 518 -13.10 -5.29 0.96
N PHE A 519 -11.98 -4.58 1.01
CA PHE A 519 -11.13 -4.26 -0.14
C PHE A 519 -9.72 -4.76 0.15
N GLN A 520 -9.08 -5.39 -0.83
CA GLN A 520 -7.75 -5.97 -0.65
C GLN A 520 -6.85 -5.70 -1.84
N ILE A 521 -5.63 -5.26 -1.55
CA ILE A 521 -4.50 -5.18 -2.48
C ILE A 521 -3.47 -6.19 -2.00
N GLU A 522 -3.27 -7.26 -2.76
CA GLU A 522 -2.14 -8.18 -2.59
C GLU A 522 -1.05 -7.80 -3.57
N TRP A 523 -0.02 -7.13 -3.08
CA TRP A 523 1.13 -6.70 -3.86
C TRP A 523 2.32 -7.60 -3.56
N LYS A 524 2.75 -8.33 -4.58
CA LYS A 524 3.87 -9.28 -4.56
C LYS A 524 5.03 -8.76 -5.42
N PRO A 525 6.22 -9.41 -5.35
CA PRO A 525 7.36 -9.02 -6.18
C PRO A 525 7.12 -9.08 -7.69
N ASP A 526 6.19 -9.92 -8.15
CA ASP A 526 5.95 -10.21 -9.57
C ASP A 526 4.49 -10.06 -10.02
N GLU A 527 3.56 -9.77 -9.11
CA GLU A 527 2.13 -9.59 -9.42
C GLU A 527 1.40 -8.69 -8.42
N ILE A 528 0.27 -8.14 -8.86
CA ILE A 528 -0.67 -7.39 -8.03
C ILE A 528 -2.05 -8.00 -8.24
N ILE A 529 -2.75 -8.28 -7.14
CA ILE A 529 -4.09 -8.85 -7.15
C ILE A 529 -5.01 -7.97 -6.31
N TRP A 530 -6.07 -7.46 -6.92
CA TRP A 530 -7.11 -6.70 -6.24
C TRP A 530 -8.28 -7.60 -5.95
N ARG A 531 -8.81 -7.57 -4.72
CA ARG A 531 -9.98 -8.34 -4.33
C ARG A 531 -10.97 -7.51 -3.55
N ILE A 532 -12.23 -7.89 -3.66
CA ILE A 532 -13.32 -7.32 -2.88
C ILE A 532 -14.28 -8.39 -2.41
N GLY A 533 -15.01 -8.13 -1.33
CA GLY A 533 -16.04 -9.04 -0.87
C GLY A 533 -16.74 -8.56 0.39
N PRO A 534 -17.90 -9.16 0.71
CA PRO A 534 -18.67 -8.78 1.89
C PRO A 534 -18.02 -9.22 3.20
N GLU A 535 -17.13 -10.22 3.14
CA GLU A 535 -16.44 -10.80 4.29
C GLU A 535 -14.99 -11.14 3.92
N LYS A 536 -14.07 -11.10 4.89
CA LYS A 536 -12.64 -11.39 4.67
C LYS A 536 -12.38 -12.77 4.04
N ASN A 537 -13.24 -13.77 4.31
CA ASN A 537 -13.14 -15.11 3.74
C ASN A 537 -13.99 -15.32 2.47
N LYS A 538 -14.66 -14.28 1.96
CA LYS A 538 -15.50 -14.31 0.75
C LYS A 538 -15.04 -13.29 -0.29
N LEU A 539 -13.73 -13.06 -0.36
CA LEU A 539 -13.13 -12.16 -1.33
C LEU A 539 -13.10 -12.81 -2.72
N ARG A 540 -13.48 -12.05 -3.75
CA ARG A 540 -13.31 -12.38 -5.17
C ARG A 540 -12.33 -11.42 -5.83
N VAL A 541 -11.69 -11.87 -6.89
CA VAL A 541 -10.75 -11.04 -7.67
C VAL A 541 -11.53 -10.00 -8.46
N ALA A 542 -11.10 -8.75 -8.38
CA ALA A 542 -11.63 -7.61 -9.14
C ALA A 542 -10.66 -7.10 -10.21
N GLY A 543 -9.36 -7.35 -10.04
CA GLY A 543 -8.31 -7.03 -11.00
C GLY A 543 -7.06 -7.89 -10.79
N TYR A 544 -6.26 -8.05 -11.85
CA TYR A 544 -5.04 -8.87 -11.84
C TYR A 544 -3.99 -8.38 -12.84
N MET A 545 -2.80 -8.04 -12.35
CA MET A 545 -1.66 -7.70 -13.20
C MET A 545 -0.40 -8.43 -12.76
N ASN A 546 0.51 -8.70 -13.69
CA ASN A 546 1.80 -9.30 -13.37
C ASN A 546 2.97 -8.71 -14.18
N SER A 547 4.17 -9.09 -13.78
CA SER A 547 5.46 -8.63 -14.33
C SER A 547 5.64 -8.90 -15.82
N THR A 548 4.79 -9.73 -16.44
CA THR A 548 4.85 -9.98 -17.88
C THR A 548 4.22 -8.86 -18.70
N VAL A 549 3.28 -8.08 -18.14
CA VAL A 549 2.52 -7.03 -18.84
C VAL A 549 2.80 -5.62 -18.32
N THR A 550 3.21 -5.48 -17.04
CA THR A 550 3.46 -4.18 -16.40
C THR A 550 4.65 -4.26 -15.43
N SER A 551 5.38 -3.16 -15.23
CA SER A 551 6.46 -3.12 -14.24
C SER A 551 5.87 -3.02 -12.84
N ILE A 552 6.06 -4.06 -12.04
CA ILE A 552 5.59 -4.13 -10.66
C ILE A 552 6.52 -3.30 -9.78
N PRO A 553 6.00 -2.32 -9.00
CA PRO A 553 6.83 -1.54 -8.10
C PRO A 553 7.44 -2.43 -7.01
N ASN A 554 8.64 -2.09 -6.54
CA ASN A 554 9.37 -2.82 -5.50
C ASN A 554 9.88 -1.93 -4.36
N ASN A 555 9.53 -0.65 -4.36
CA ASN A 555 9.93 0.35 -3.38
C ASN A 555 8.84 0.52 -2.30
N GLN A 556 9.20 0.96 -1.09
CA GLN A 556 8.32 1.04 0.08
C GLN A 556 7.12 1.99 -0.15
N MET A 557 5.89 1.55 0.17
CA MET A 557 4.67 2.33 -0.04
C MET A 557 3.80 2.49 1.22
N LEU A 558 3.05 3.59 1.27
CA LEU A 558 2.07 3.95 2.30
C LEU A 558 0.65 3.71 1.79
N LEU A 559 -0.24 3.25 2.67
CA LEU A 559 -1.66 3.09 2.38
C LEU A 559 -2.40 4.43 2.55
N ILE A 560 -3.24 4.78 1.58
CA ILE A 560 -4.16 5.90 1.62
C ILE A 560 -5.60 5.38 1.49
N ILE A 561 -6.51 5.97 2.25
CA ILE A 561 -7.95 5.79 2.11
C ILE A 561 -8.59 7.18 2.05
N SER A 562 -9.31 7.48 0.97
CA SER A 562 -9.83 8.83 0.69
C SER A 562 -11.21 8.84 0.02
N GLN A 563 -11.89 9.99 0.15
CA GLN A 563 -13.10 10.36 -0.58
C GLN A 563 -12.85 11.70 -1.28
N GLU A 564 -12.86 11.69 -2.61
CA GLU A 564 -12.32 12.76 -3.43
C GLU A 564 -13.31 13.25 -4.49
N TYR A 565 -13.39 14.55 -4.70
CA TYR A 565 -14.02 15.13 -5.87
C TYR A 565 -13.05 15.12 -7.04
N HIS A 566 -13.18 14.14 -7.94
CA HIS A 566 -12.36 14.10 -9.15
C HIS A 566 -12.96 14.94 -10.27
N ASN A 567 -12.06 15.52 -11.06
CA ASN A 567 -12.38 16.07 -12.37
C ASN A 567 -12.64 14.92 -13.35
N THR A 568 -13.83 14.84 -13.91
CA THR A 568 -14.23 13.73 -14.80
C THR A 568 -13.43 13.69 -16.10
N LYS A 569 -12.68 14.76 -16.43
CA LYS A 569 -11.72 14.75 -17.55
C LYS A 569 -10.59 13.73 -17.37
N TRP A 570 -10.29 13.33 -16.12
CA TRP A 570 -9.31 12.28 -15.82
C TRP A 570 -9.87 10.87 -16.07
N TRP A 571 -11.20 10.77 -16.19
CA TRP A 571 -11.92 9.51 -16.42
C TRP A 571 -12.82 9.62 -17.65
N PRO A 572 -12.23 9.63 -18.86
CA PRO A 572 -13.00 9.77 -20.09
C PRO A 572 -14.16 8.77 -20.19
N GLY A 573 -15.29 9.25 -20.70
CA GLY A 573 -16.52 8.47 -20.82
C GLY A 573 -17.39 8.47 -19.57
N SER A 574 -17.06 9.20 -18.49
CA SER A 574 -17.98 9.37 -17.36
C SER A 574 -19.32 9.99 -17.83
N PRO A 575 -20.47 9.43 -17.41
CA PRO A 575 -21.80 9.90 -17.85
C PRO A 575 -22.24 11.20 -17.16
N TYR A 576 -21.54 11.61 -16.11
CA TYR A 576 -21.83 12.80 -15.34
C TYR A 576 -20.60 13.72 -15.32
N GLN A 577 -20.84 15.02 -15.37
CA GLN A 577 -19.85 16.06 -15.20
C GLN A 577 -20.03 16.68 -13.81
N GLN A 578 -18.91 16.93 -13.11
CA GLN A 578 -18.94 17.58 -11.80
C GLN A 578 -19.77 18.86 -11.79
N ASP A 579 -19.65 19.67 -12.83
CA ASP A 579 -20.26 20.99 -12.98
C ASP A 579 -21.81 20.97 -12.82
N ASN A 580 -22.46 19.87 -13.19
CA ASN A 580 -23.92 19.76 -13.15
C ASN A 580 -24.47 19.15 -11.86
N ILE A 581 -23.58 18.72 -10.96
CA ILE A 581 -23.93 18.11 -9.67
C ILE A 581 -24.05 19.23 -8.61
N PRO A 582 -25.14 19.28 -7.83
CA PRO A 582 -25.30 20.25 -6.74
C PRO A 582 -24.18 20.18 -5.68
N PHE A 583 -24.05 21.25 -4.90
CA PHE A 583 -23.30 21.23 -3.66
C PHE A 583 -24.05 20.44 -2.58
N LEU A 584 -23.29 19.85 -1.65
CA LEU A 584 -23.85 18.98 -0.63
C LEU A 584 -24.67 19.73 0.42
N LYS A 585 -25.89 19.26 0.69
CA LYS A 585 -26.71 19.71 1.82
C LYS A 585 -26.30 19.08 3.16
N SER A 586 -25.69 17.91 3.12
CA SER A 586 -25.30 17.13 4.30
C SER A 586 -23.92 16.53 4.09
N ASP A 587 -23.18 16.33 5.18
CA ASP A 587 -21.85 15.76 5.12
C ASP A 587 -21.92 14.32 4.56
N LEU A 588 -20.97 13.98 3.71
CA LEU A 588 -20.79 12.60 3.24
C LEU A 588 -19.78 11.90 4.14
N LYS A 589 -20.15 10.75 4.70
CA LYS A 589 -19.38 10.07 5.75
C LYS A 589 -18.81 8.74 5.27
N GLY A 590 -17.52 8.53 5.53
CA GLY A 590 -16.84 7.24 5.43
C GLY A 590 -16.34 6.77 6.79
N GLU A 591 -16.35 5.46 7.02
CA GLU A 591 -15.86 4.80 8.23
C GLU A 591 -14.91 3.65 7.87
N ILE A 592 -13.74 3.62 8.52
CA ILE A 592 -12.71 2.59 8.35
C ILE A 592 -12.65 1.80 9.64
N PHE A 593 -12.99 0.52 9.59
CA PHE A 593 -13.19 -0.33 10.77
C PHE A 593 -12.01 -1.24 11.09
N GLU A 594 -11.28 -1.68 10.07
CA GLU A 594 -10.15 -2.60 10.25
C GLU A 594 -9.17 -2.45 9.10
N ILE A 595 -7.88 -2.49 9.42
CA ILE A 595 -6.80 -2.65 8.45
C ILE A 595 -5.91 -3.79 8.93
N THR A 596 -5.66 -4.76 8.05
CA THR A 596 -4.70 -5.84 8.30
C THR A 596 -3.74 -5.91 7.12
N ILE A 597 -2.44 -5.99 7.40
CA ILE A 597 -1.38 -6.22 6.40
C ILE A 597 -0.69 -7.53 6.76
N GLU A 598 -0.77 -8.49 5.85
CA GLU A 598 -0.26 -9.87 6.01
C GLU A 598 0.86 -10.18 5.01
#